data_AF-A0A261G8U4-F1
#
_entry.id   AF-A0A261G8U4-F1
#
_cell.length_a   1.000
_cell.length_b   1.000
_cell.length_c   1.000
_cell.angle_alpha   90.00
_cell.angle_beta   90.00
_cell.angle_gamma   90.00
#
_symmetry.space_group_name_H-M   'P 1'
#
loop_
_entity.id
_entity.type
_entity.pdbx_description
1 polymer ?
#
loop_
_entity_poly.entity_id
_entity_poly.type
_entity_poly.pdbx_seq_one_letter_code
_entity_poly.pdbx_strand_id
1 'polypeptide(L)'
;MSESEQEDENSTTIDRHMAAENPETARAVAQIKELRASIDNVDTAIVSLLAERFKYTSRVGVVKARAGFAPADYAREERQIARLHGIAEAAGLDPEIAEMYREFVVTEAKKRHKRIAEAGGNPGVLDVFA
;
A
#
# COMPACT_ATOMS: atom_id res chain seq x y z
N MET A 1 -28.25 -14.79 8.05
CA MET A 1 -27.65 -14.06 9.18
C MET A 1 -28.77 -13.86 10.17
N SER A 2 -28.60 -14.44 11.36
CA SER A 2 -29.61 -14.43 12.43
C SER A 2 -29.53 -13.12 13.22
N GLU A 3 -30.63 -12.69 13.85
CA GLU A 3 -30.65 -11.51 14.75
C GLU A 3 -29.61 -11.63 15.88
N SER A 4 -29.32 -12.85 16.33
CA SER A 4 -28.29 -13.13 17.35
C SER A 4 -26.86 -12.88 16.88
N GLU A 5 -26.54 -13.01 15.59
CA GLU A 5 -25.20 -12.71 15.06
C GLU A 5 -24.98 -11.20 14.91
N GLN A 6 -26.06 -10.43 14.71
CA GLN A 6 -26.01 -8.97 14.56
C GLN A 6 -25.90 -8.22 15.90
N GLU A 7 -26.41 -8.78 16.99
CA GLU A 7 -26.23 -8.23 18.34
C GLU A 7 -24.77 -8.35 18.83
N ASP A 8 -24.10 -9.47 18.53
CA ASP A 8 -22.69 -9.70 18.90
C ASP A 8 -21.71 -8.80 18.11
N GLU A 9 -21.97 -8.51 16.83
CA GLU A 9 -21.14 -7.57 16.04
C GLU A 9 -21.33 -6.11 16.49
N ASN A 10 -22.55 -5.68 16.79
CA ASN A 10 -22.81 -4.32 17.28
C ASN A 10 -22.21 -4.08 18.67
N SER A 11 -22.12 -5.12 19.51
CA SER A 11 -21.48 -5.08 20.84
C SER A 11 -19.97 -4.78 20.79
N THR A 12 -19.28 -5.17 19.71
CA THR A 12 -17.83 -4.97 19.55
C THR A 12 -17.45 -3.71 18.77
N THR A 13 -18.45 -3.00 18.24
CA THR A 13 -18.21 -1.76 17.50
C THR A 13 -17.86 -0.64 18.46
N ILE A 14 -16.79 0.10 18.15
CA ILE A 14 -16.37 1.30 18.90
C ILE A 14 -17.38 2.42 18.64
N ASP A 15 -18.55 2.30 19.26
CA ASP A 15 -19.68 3.18 19.07
C ASP A 15 -19.85 4.14 20.25
N ARG A 16 -20.41 5.33 20.00
CA ARG A 16 -20.63 6.37 21.03
C ARG A 16 -21.53 5.89 22.16
N HIS A 17 -22.41 4.92 21.91
CA HIS A 17 -23.38 4.44 22.88
C HIS A 17 -22.72 3.67 24.03
N MET A 18 -21.74 2.80 23.75
CA MET A 18 -20.98 2.06 24.76
C MET A 18 -20.09 2.97 25.64
N ALA A 19 -19.62 4.08 25.08
CA ALA A 19 -18.82 5.08 25.80
C ALA A 19 -19.64 5.90 26.81
N ALA A 20 -20.97 5.96 26.69
CA ALA A 20 -21.81 6.77 27.57
C ALA A 20 -22.00 6.17 28.97
N GLU A 21 -21.83 4.85 29.11
CA GLU A 21 -22.19 4.11 30.31
C GLU A 21 -21.00 3.78 31.23
N ASN A 22 -19.76 3.81 30.70
CA ASN A 22 -18.55 3.52 31.47
C ASN A 22 -17.40 4.51 31.13
N PRO A 23 -16.87 5.26 32.11
CA PRO A 23 -15.75 6.18 31.91
C PRO A 23 -14.46 5.57 31.35
N GLU A 24 -14.15 4.31 31.67
CA GLU A 24 -12.98 3.61 31.13
C GLU A 24 -13.16 3.28 29.66
N THR A 25 -14.35 2.78 29.29
CA THR A 25 -14.73 2.56 27.89
C THR A 25 -14.67 3.87 27.10
N ALA A 26 -15.17 4.98 27.67
CA ALA A 26 -15.11 6.29 27.03
C ALA A 26 -13.67 6.74 26.72
N ARG A 27 -12.74 6.54 27.66
CA ARG A 27 -11.31 6.85 27.48
C ARG A 27 -10.68 5.95 26.41
N ALA A 28 -10.97 4.65 26.43
CA ALA A 28 -10.49 3.72 25.40
C ALA A 28 -10.98 4.12 24.00
N VAL A 29 -12.28 4.47 23.87
CA VAL A 29 -12.85 4.96 22.60
C VAL A 29 -12.14 6.23 22.11
N ALA A 30 -11.85 7.19 23.00
CA ALA A 30 -11.13 8.40 22.64
C ALA A 30 -9.71 8.09 22.16
N GLN A 31 -8.97 7.24 22.89
CA GLN A 31 -7.62 6.84 22.52
C GLN A 31 -7.57 6.09 21.18
N ILE A 32 -8.53 5.19 20.91
CA ILE A 32 -8.59 4.49 19.63
C ILE A 32 -8.89 5.47 18.48
N LYS A 33 -9.72 6.49 18.69
CA LYS A 33 -9.97 7.52 17.67
C LYS A 33 -8.71 8.32 17.34
N GLU A 34 -7.91 8.69 18.34
CA GLU A 34 -6.63 9.39 18.14
C GLU A 34 -5.62 8.51 17.37
N LEU A 35 -5.54 7.23 17.71
CA LEU A 35 -4.70 6.27 17.00
C LEU A 35 -5.16 6.08 15.55
N ARG A 36 -6.47 5.98 15.29
CA ARG A 36 -7.03 5.87 13.93
C ARG A 36 -6.73 7.10 13.09
N ALA A 37 -6.84 8.31 13.66
CA ALA A 37 -6.45 9.52 12.95
C ALA A 37 -4.95 9.51 12.58
N SER A 38 -4.09 8.92 13.43
CA SER A 38 -2.67 8.74 13.12
C SER A 38 -2.45 7.72 11.99
N ILE A 39 -3.21 6.62 11.98
CA ILE A 39 -3.20 5.62 10.90
C ILE A 39 -3.62 6.26 9.57
N ASP A 40 -4.72 7.02 9.55
CA ASP A 40 -5.22 7.69 8.35
C ASP A 40 -4.17 8.65 7.73
N ASN A 41 -3.40 9.33 8.58
CA ASN A 41 -2.28 10.17 8.14
C ASN A 41 -1.15 9.36 7.49
N VAL A 42 -0.79 8.23 8.09
CA VAL A 42 0.24 7.32 7.54
C VAL A 42 -0.24 6.74 6.20
N ASP A 43 -1.49 6.32 6.11
CA ASP A 43 -2.08 5.76 4.89
C ASP A 43 -2.08 6.79 3.76
N THR A 44 -2.42 8.04 4.07
CA THR A 44 -2.34 9.16 3.11
C THR A 44 -0.92 9.33 2.56
N ALA A 45 0.10 9.23 3.41
CA ALA A 45 1.49 9.32 3.00
C ALA A 45 1.91 8.11 2.14
N ILE A 46 1.51 6.89 2.53
CA ILE A 46 1.79 5.66 1.78
C ILE A 46 1.22 5.74 0.37
N VAL A 47 -0.06 6.11 0.22
CA VAL A 47 -0.72 6.22 -1.08
C VAL A 47 -0.03 7.29 -1.96
N SER A 48 0.31 8.44 -1.37
CA SER A 48 1.00 9.52 -2.09
C SER A 48 2.39 9.08 -2.57
N LEU A 49 3.16 8.41 -1.72
CA LEU A 49 4.49 7.86 -2.07
C LEU A 49 4.40 6.74 -3.10
N LEU A 50 3.36 5.90 -3.03
CA LEU A 50 3.11 4.88 -4.04
C LEU A 50 2.81 5.50 -5.40
N ALA A 51 1.97 6.53 -5.47
CA ALA A 51 1.68 7.24 -6.71
C ALA A 51 2.96 7.79 -7.35
N GLU A 52 3.81 8.44 -6.55
CA GLU A 52 5.11 8.95 -6.98
C GLU A 52 6.04 7.82 -7.44
N ARG A 53 6.11 6.71 -6.70
CA ARG A 53 6.86 5.52 -7.09
C ARG A 53 6.40 4.97 -8.44
N PHE A 54 5.10 4.94 -8.71
CA PHE A 54 4.55 4.47 -9.99
C PHE A 54 4.81 5.42 -11.16
N LYS A 55 4.99 6.73 -10.92
CA LYS A 55 5.49 7.66 -11.95
C LYS A 55 6.90 7.27 -12.39
N TYR A 56 7.79 6.96 -11.45
CA TYR A 56 9.14 6.50 -11.79
C TYR A 56 9.14 5.17 -12.54
N THR A 57 8.30 4.21 -12.13
CA THR A 57 8.21 2.94 -12.86
C THR A 57 7.68 3.16 -14.27
N SER A 58 6.65 4.00 -14.50
CA SER A 58 6.21 4.36 -15.86
C SER A 58 7.37 4.89 -16.73
N ARG A 59 8.16 5.82 -16.19
CA ARG A 59 9.32 6.39 -16.90
C ARG A 59 10.36 5.33 -17.23
N VAL A 60 10.65 4.41 -16.30
CA VAL A 60 11.51 3.24 -16.56
C VAL A 60 10.93 2.38 -17.68
N GLY A 61 9.62 2.12 -17.68
CA GLY A 61 8.93 1.38 -18.74
C GLY A 61 9.07 2.02 -20.12
N VAL A 62 8.91 3.34 -20.23
CA VAL A 62 9.11 4.10 -21.48
C VAL A 62 10.55 3.97 -21.97
N VAL A 63 11.54 4.13 -21.08
CA VAL A 63 12.96 3.99 -21.43
C VAL A 63 13.27 2.56 -21.90
N LYS A 64 12.78 1.54 -21.19
CA LYS A 64 12.95 0.14 -21.57
C LYS A 64 12.32 -0.17 -22.92
N ALA A 65 11.10 0.29 -23.16
CA ALA A 65 10.40 0.09 -24.43
C ALA A 65 11.15 0.70 -25.61
N ARG A 66 11.66 1.93 -25.45
CA ARG A 66 12.45 2.62 -26.50
C ARG A 66 13.79 1.94 -26.78
N ALA A 67 14.44 1.39 -25.75
CA ALA A 67 15.74 0.74 -25.86
C ALA A 67 15.66 -0.75 -26.21
N GLY A 68 14.46 -1.34 -26.30
CA GLY A 68 14.28 -2.77 -26.55
C GLY A 68 14.73 -3.68 -25.41
N PHE A 69 14.81 -3.16 -24.17
CA PHE A 69 15.22 -3.96 -23.02
C PHE A 69 14.15 -4.95 -22.58
N ALA A 70 14.59 -6.10 -22.08
CA ALA A 70 13.72 -7.05 -21.43
C ALA A 70 13.03 -6.41 -20.19
N PRO A 71 11.76 -6.76 -19.90
CA PRO A 71 11.07 -6.25 -18.72
C PRO A 71 11.73 -6.66 -17.39
N ALA A 72 12.30 -7.86 -17.32
CA ALA A 72 12.87 -8.45 -16.10
C ALA A 72 14.38 -8.17 -15.95
N ASP A 73 14.81 -7.91 -14.72
CA ASP A 73 16.21 -7.81 -14.30
C ASP A 73 16.35 -8.51 -12.95
N TYR A 74 16.67 -9.81 -12.99
CA TYR A 74 16.70 -10.67 -11.80
C TYR A 74 17.72 -10.22 -10.76
N ALA A 75 18.90 -9.76 -11.20
CA ALA A 75 19.93 -9.26 -10.30
C ALA A 75 19.48 -7.97 -9.58
N ARG A 76 18.73 -7.09 -10.27
CA ARG A 76 18.12 -5.91 -9.63
C ARG A 76 17.02 -6.29 -8.65
N GLU A 77 16.24 -7.31 -8.97
CA GLU A 77 15.15 -7.83 -8.16
C GLU A 77 15.66 -8.43 -6.84
N GLU A 78 16.71 -9.26 -6.88
CA GLU A 78 17.37 -9.82 -5.68
C GLU A 78 17.92 -8.74 -4.76
N ARG A 79 18.65 -7.76 -5.31
CA ARG A 79 19.16 -6.61 -4.51
C ARG A 79 18.04 -5.79 -3.89
N GLN A 80 16.88 -5.73 -4.52
CA GLN A 80 15.73 -5.01 -3.98
C GLN A 80 15.14 -5.73 -2.76
N ILE A 81 15.01 -7.06 -2.83
CA ILE A 81 14.51 -7.88 -1.73
C ILE A 81 15.42 -7.74 -0.51
N ALA A 82 16.72 -7.99 -0.69
CA ALA A 82 17.69 -7.87 0.40
C ALA A 82 17.67 -6.49 1.07
N ARG A 83 17.56 -5.42 0.28
CA ARG A 83 17.45 -4.05 0.81
C ARG A 83 16.14 -3.82 1.55
N LEU A 84 15.02 -4.35 1.09
CA LEU A 84 13.72 -4.20 1.75
C LEU A 84 13.68 -4.97 3.08
N HIS A 85 14.27 -6.16 3.15
CA HIS A 85 14.39 -6.89 4.41
C HIS A 85 15.19 -6.10 5.45
N GLY A 86 16.34 -5.55 5.08
CA GLY A 86 17.13 -4.73 6.01
C GLY A 86 16.40 -3.45 6.47
N ILE A 87 15.54 -2.86 5.63
CA ILE A 87 14.70 -1.72 6.02
C ILE A 87 13.60 -2.18 6.98
N ALA A 88 12.97 -3.32 6.72
CA ALA A 88 11.91 -3.87 7.56
C ALA A 88 12.43 -4.19 8.96
N GLU A 89 13.55 -4.91 9.06
CA GLU A 89 14.22 -5.22 10.32
C GLU A 89 14.57 -3.96 11.11
N ALA A 90 15.17 -2.96 10.45
CA ALA A 90 15.54 -1.70 11.10
C ALA A 90 14.33 -0.89 11.59
N ALA A 91 13.17 -1.06 10.95
CA ALA A 91 11.92 -0.40 11.30
C ALA A 91 11.05 -1.21 12.28
N GLY A 92 11.46 -2.43 12.65
CA GLY A 92 10.64 -3.34 13.47
C GLY A 92 9.43 -3.93 12.73
N LEU A 93 9.47 -3.96 11.39
CA LEU A 93 8.47 -4.58 10.54
C LEU A 93 8.92 -5.99 10.15
N ASP A 94 7.98 -6.93 10.12
CA ASP A 94 8.23 -8.28 9.62
C ASP A 94 8.72 -8.24 8.15
N PRO A 95 9.90 -8.82 7.84
CA PRO A 95 10.41 -8.90 6.47
C PRO A 95 9.42 -9.53 5.48
N GLU A 96 8.58 -10.47 5.91
CA GLU A 96 7.56 -11.08 5.04
C GLU A 96 6.53 -10.04 4.57
N ILE A 97 6.17 -9.07 5.41
CA ILE A 97 5.29 -7.96 5.02
C ILE A 97 5.96 -7.08 3.97
N ALA A 98 7.26 -6.81 4.10
CA ALA A 98 8.00 -6.05 3.11
C ALA A 98 8.11 -6.79 1.76
N GLU A 99 8.19 -8.12 1.79
CA GLU A 99 8.15 -8.96 0.60
C GLU A 99 6.77 -8.95 -0.07
N MET A 100 5.68 -9.10 0.70
CA MET A 100 4.31 -8.97 0.17
C MET A 100 4.08 -7.60 -0.49
N TYR A 101 4.52 -6.52 0.16
CA TYR A 101 4.48 -5.19 -0.42
C TYR A 101 5.27 -5.11 -1.74
N ARG A 102 6.48 -5.66 -1.77
CA ARG A 102 7.30 -5.68 -2.99
C ARG A 102 6.56 -6.41 -4.12
N GLU A 103 6.01 -7.58 -3.84
CA GLU A 103 5.35 -8.43 -4.83
C GLU A 103 4.18 -7.69 -5.48
N PHE A 104 3.34 -7.04 -4.66
CA PHE A 104 2.27 -6.15 -5.14
C PHE A 104 2.82 -5.09 -6.09
N VAL A 105 3.82 -4.31 -5.64
CA VAL A 105 4.28 -3.16 -6.42
C VAL A 105 5.01 -3.58 -7.71
N VAL A 106 5.80 -4.64 -7.68
CA VAL A 106 6.51 -5.16 -8.86
C VAL A 106 5.51 -5.70 -9.89
N THR A 107 4.50 -6.45 -9.44
CA THR A 107 3.45 -6.99 -10.31
C THR A 107 2.69 -5.87 -11.02
N GLU A 108 2.25 -4.84 -10.30
CA GLU A 108 1.53 -3.73 -10.89
C GLU A 108 2.41 -2.87 -11.83
N ALA A 109 3.69 -2.69 -11.49
CA ALA A 109 4.64 -1.99 -12.35
C ALA A 109 4.86 -2.75 -13.67
N LYS A 110 5.01 -4.07 -13.63
CA LYS A 110 5.16 -4.93 -14.82
C LYS A 110 3.93 -4.86 -15.73
N LYS A 111 2.71 -4.94 -15.16
CA LYS A 111 1.46 -4.75 -15.91
C LYS A 111 1.42 -3.39 -16.62
N ARG A 112 1.87 -2.33 -15.95
CA ARG A 112 1.94 -0.98 -16.54
C ARG A 112 2.97 -0.88 -17.65
N HIS A 113 4.17 -1.46 -17.50
CA HIS A 113 5.18 -1.48 -18.58
C HIS A 113 4.67 -2.18 -19.83
N LYS A 114 3.97 -3.31 -19.67
CA LYS A 114 3.36 -4.03 -20.79
C LYS A 114 2.40 -3.13 -21.57
N ARG A 115 1.50 -2.43 -20.87
CA ARG A 115 0.57 -1.46 -21.50
C ARG A 115 1.30 -0.32 -22.23
N ILE A 116 2.37 0.23 -21.65
CA ILE A 116 3.17 1.29 -22.28
C ILE A 116 3.84 0.79 -23.56
N ALA A 117 4.38 -0.43 -23.54
CA ALA A 117 4.98 -1.04 -24.72
C ALA A 117 3.94 -1.29 -25.83
N GLU A 118 2.76 -1.80 -25.48
CA GLU A 118 1.62 -1.99 -26.40
C GLU A 118 1.14 -0.65 -27.00
N ALA A 119 1.22 0.44 -26.25
CA ALA A 119 0.88 1.80 -26.69
C ALA A 119 2.03 2.52 -27.44
N GLY A 120 3.06 1.81 -27.90
CA GLY A 120 4.17 2.39 -28.67
C GLY A 120 5.07 3.34 -27.86
N GLY A 121 5.17 3.14 -26.54
CA GLY A 121 5.96 4.00 -25.65
C GLY A 121 5.24 5.28 -25.19
N ASN A 122 3.95 5.44 -25.50
CA ASN A 122 3.11 6.49 -24.94
C ASN A 122 2.53 6.04 -23.58
N PRO A 123 2.80 6.75 -22.47
CA PRO A 123 2.21 6.40 -21.18
C PRO A 123 0.70 6.64 -21.09
N GLY A 124 0.08 7.46 -21.96
CA GLY A 124 -1.36 7.76 -21.95
C GLY A 124 -1.88 8.40 -20.65
N VAL A 125 -3.22 8.41 -20.47
CA VAL A 125 -3.96 8.88 -19.25
C VAL A 125 -3.62 8.06 -17.98
N LEU A 126 -2.64 7.15 -18.04
CA LEU A 126 -2.11 6.50 -16.85
C LEU A 126 -1.28 7.48 -15.99
N ASP A 127 -1.02 8.69 -16.49
CA ASP A 127 -0.47 9.80 -15.71
C ASP A 127 -1.60 10.65 -15.08
N VAL A 128 -2.49 10.04 -14.28
CA VAL A 128 -3.62 10.73 -13.63
C VAL A 128 -3.17 11.84 -12.65
N PHE A 129 -1.86 12.06 -12.49
CA PHE A 129 -1.28 13.08 -11.62
C PHE A 129 -0.10 13.83 -12.27
N ALA A 130 -0.08 13.97 -13.60
CA ALA A 130 0.79 14.95 -14.26
C ALA A 130 0.41 16.38 -13.86
#